data_AF-A0A524R0C6-F1
#
_entry.id   AF-A0A524R0C6-F1
#
_cell.length_a   1.000
_cell.length_b   1.000
_cell.length_c   1.000
_cell.angle_alpha   90.00
_cell.angle_beta   90.00
_cell.angle_gamma   90.00
#
_symmetry.space_group_name_H-M   'P 1'
#
loop_
_entity.id
_entity.type
_entity.pdbx_description
1 polymer ?
#
loop_
_entity_poly.entity_id
_entity_poly.type
_entity_poly.pdbx_seq_one_letter_code
_entity_poly.pdbx_strand_id
1 'polypeptide(L)' 'MSDQVILRVATKIIVPTVLLFALYVQFHGDFGPGGGFQAGVIFAAGIILYALVFGLRRTQTVIPSW' A
#
# COMPACT_ATOMS: atom_id res chain seq x y z
N MET A 1 16.48 13.72 -9.03
CA MET A 1 16.04 12.32 -8.87
C MET A 1 15.93 11.74 -10.26
N SER A 2 16.81 10.80 -10.61
CA SER A 2 16.82 10.11 -11.89
C SER A 2 15.41 9.64 -12.27
N ASP A 3 15.03 9.77 -13.54
CA ASP A 3 13.72 9.39 -14.09
C ASP A 3 13.45 7.89 -13.92
N GLN A 4 13.07 7.47 -12.72
CA GLN A 4 12.68 6.09 -12.42
C GLN A 4 11.23 5.86 -12.88
N VAL A 5 11.00 6.04 -14.18
CA VAL A 5 9.70 5.90 -14.83
C VAL A 5 9.13 4.50 -14.60
N ILE A 6 9.97 3.47 -14.72
CA ILE A 6 9.58 2.08 -14.47
C ILE A 6 9.06 1.91 -13.04
N LEU A 7 9.80 2.40 -12.04
CA LEU A 7 9.40 2.28 -10.64
C LEU A 7 8.08 3.03 -10.38
N ARG A 8 7.95 4.25 -10.90
CA ARG A 8 6.71 5.04 -10.76
C ARG A 8 5.50 4.36 -11.40
N VAL A 9 5.66 3.78 -12.60
CA VAL A 9 4.57 3.08 -13.30
C VAL A 9 4.22 1.79 -12.59
N ALA A 10 5.22 0.98 -12.22
CA ALA A 10 5.02 -0.26 -11.49
C ALA A 10 4.32 -0.02 -10.15
N THR A 11 4.74 0.98 -9.36
CA THR A 11 4.11 1.31 -8.08
C THR A 11 2.66 1.73 -8.23
N LYS A 12 2.29 2.45 -9.31
CA LYS A 12 0.88 2.81 -9.56
C LYS A 12 -0.02 1.59 -9.81
N ILE A 13 0.54 0.49 -10.31
CA ILE A 13 -0.19 -0.76 -10.53
C ILE A 13 -0.18 -1.61 -9.25
N ILE A 14 0.98 -1.74 -8.61
CA ILE A 14 1.19 -2.61 -7.45
C ILE A 14 0.43 -2.12 -6.22
N VAL A 15 0.45 -0.80 -5.93
CA VAL A 15 -0.17 -0.28 -4.69
C VAL A 15 -1.66 -0.63 -4.62
N PRO A 16 -2.50 -0.35 -5.64
CA PRO A 16 -3.90 -0.80 -5.63
C PRO A 16 -4.08 -2.30 -5.40
N THR A 17 -3.23 -3.14 -6.01
CA THR A 17 -3.28 -4.60 -5.82
C THR A 17 -2.94 -5.01 -4.39
N VAL A 18 -1.93 -4.38 -3.78
CA VAL A 18 -1.55 -4.61 -2.38
C VAL A 18 -2.69 -4.21 -1.44
N LEU A 19 -3.35 -3.08 -1.69
CA LEU A 19 -4.49 -2.63 -0.87
C LEU A 19 -5.69 -3.57 -1.02
N LEU A 20 -5.99 -4.02 -2.23
CA LEU A 20 -7.03 -5.03 -2.47
C LEU A 20 -6.72 -6.35 -1.75
N PHE A 21 -5.46 -6.78 -1.77
CA PHE A 21 -5.03 -7.97 -1.04
C PHE A 21 -5.14 -7.79 0.47
N ALA A 22 -4.81 -6.60 1.00
CA ALA A 22 -5.00 -6.30 2.41
C ALA A 22 -6.48 -6.38 2.83
N LEU A 23 -7.40 -5.89 1.98
CA LEU A 23 -8.84 -6.05 2.19
C LEU A 23 -9.27 -7.52 2.14
N TYR A 24 -8.74 -8.31 1.20
CA TYR A 24 -8.98 -9.75 1.16
C TYR A 24 -8.56 -10.42 2.49
N VAL A 25 -7.33 -10.16 2.96
CA VAL A 25 -6.80 -10.70 4.23
C VAL A 25 -7.62 -10.23 5.45
N GLN A 26 -8.13 -9.00 5.41
CA GLN A 26 -9.00 -8.45 6.47
C GLN A 26 -10.34 -9.20 6.53
N PHE A 27 -10.95 -9.49 5.38
CA PHE A 27 -12.30 -10.05 5.31
C PHE A 27 -12.36 -11.58 5.27
N HIS A 28 -11.23 -12.26 5.02
CA HIS A 28 -11.15 -13.73 4.97
C HIS A 28 -10.25 -14.33 6.06
N GLY A 29 -9.92 -13.55 7.09
CA GLY A 29 -9.09 -14.02 8.20
C GLY A 29 -9.75 -15.07 9.10
N ASP A 30 -11.06 -15.27 8.96
CA ASP A 30 -11.86 -16.33 9.59
C ASP A 30 -11.83 -17.66 8.79
N PHE A 31 -11.66 -17.59 7.47
CA PHE A 31 -11.58 -18.75 6.57
C PHE A 31 -10.15 -19.19 6.26
N GLY A 32 -9.13 -18.45 6.69
CA GLY A 32 -7.72 -18.75 6.42
C GLY A 32 -6.76 -17.98 7.32
N PRO A 33 -5.44 -18.18 7.19
CA PRO A 33 -4.45 -17.39 7.92
C PRO A 33 -4.60 -15.91 7.55
N GLY A 34 -4.86 -15.05 8.53
CA GLY A 34 -5.25 -13.68 8.26
C GLY A 34 -5.59 -12.86 9.50
N GLY A 35 -6.34 -11.80 9.27
CA GLY A 35 -6.90 -10.95 10.31
C GLY A 35 -6.42 -9.49 10.24
N GLY A 36 -6.97 -8.66 11.14
CA GLY A 36 -6.80 -7.22 11.06
C GLY A 36 -5.38 -6.72 11.24
N PHE A 37 -4.58 -7.35 12.11
CA PHE A 37 -3.18 -6.95 12.29
C PHE A 37 -2.36 -7.15 11.02
N GLN A 38 -2.46 -8.33 10.41
CA GLN A 38 -1.73 -8.66 9.19
C GLN A 38 -2.20 -7.79 8.02
N ALA A 39 -3.51 -7.60 7.85
CA ALA A 39 -4.07 -6.69 6.87
C ALA A 39 -3.55 -5.25 7.06
N GLY A 40 -3.48 -4.76 8.30
CA GLY A 40 -2.92 -3.46 8.65
C GLY A 40 -1.44 -3.31 8.26
N VAL A 41 -0.62 -4.34 8.49
CA VAL A 41 0.78 -4.36 8.06
C VAL A 41 0.91 -4.32 6.53
N ILE A 42 0.07 -5.04 5.80
CA ILE A 42 0.05 -5.03 4.33
C ILE A 42 -0.37 -3.64 3.80
N PHE A 43 -1.40 -3.03 4.38
CA PHE A 43 -1.80 -1.64 4.10
C PHE A 43 -0.64 -0.66 4.30
N ALA A 44 0.03 -0.75 5.47
CA ALA A 44 1.18 0.09 5.79
C ALA A 44 2.33 -0.11 4.80
N ALA A 45 2.63 -1.34 4.40
CA ALA A 45 3.66 -1.64 3.41
C ALA A 45 3.35 -1.00 2.04
N GLY A 46 2.10 -1.04 1.59
CA GLY A 46 1.68 -0.37 0.35
C GLY A 46 1.84 1.16 0.41
N ILE A 47 1.50 1.76 1.56
CA ILE A 47 1.70 3.19 1.83
C ILE A 47 3.19 3.56 1.86
N ILE A 48 4.01 2.77 2.55
CA ILE A 48 5.48 2.98 2.63
C ILE A 48 6.09 2.88 1.24
N LEU A 49 5.70 1.90 0.42
CA LEU A 49 6.14 1.78 -0.96
C LEU A 49 5.80 3.05 -1.76
N TYR A 50 4.57 3.55 -1.66
CA TYR A 50 4.18 4.79 -2.32
C TYR A 50 5.03 5.99 -1.84
N ALA A 51 5.30 6.09 -0.54
CA ALA A 51 6.15 7.14 0.03
C ALA A 51 7.60 7.08 -0.45
N LEU A 52 8.18 5.89 -0.58
CA LEU A 52 9.54 5.72 -1.10
C LEU A 52 9.66 6.16 -2.56
N VAL A 53 8.61 5.94 -3.37
CA VAL A 53 8.64 6.21 -4.82
C VAL A 53 8.17 7.62 -5.19
N PHE A 54 7.16 8.15 -4.49
CA PHE A 54 6.54 9.44 -4.78
C PHE A 54 6.89 10.54 -3.79
N GLY A 55 7.54 10.19 -2.68
CA GLY A 55 7.94 11.11 -1.62
C GLY A 55 6.86 11.31 -0.56
N LEU A 56 7.31 11.68 0.64
CA LEU A 56 6.45 11.85 1.81
C LEU A 56 5.37 12.93 1.60
N ARG A 57 5.72 14.07 0.98
CA ARG A 57 4.75 15.16 0.71
C ARG A 57 3.55 14.69 -0.10
N ARG A 58 3.77 13.94 -1.19
CA ARG A 58 2.67 13.40 -2.02
C ARG A 58 1.87 12.32 -1.31
N THR A 59 2.49 11.61 -0.37
CA THR A 59 1.81 10.57 0.40
C THR A 59 0.88 11.18 1.43
N GLN A 60 1.34 12.21 2.14
CA GLN A 60 0.54 12.95 3.11
C GLN A 60 -0.66 13.68 2.49
N THR A 61 -0.64 14.00 1.19
CA THR A 61 -1.82 14.59 0.52
C THR A 61 -2.91 13.58 0.18
N VAL A 62 -2.61 12.28 0.17
CA VAL A 62 -3.58 11.22 -0.17
C VAL A 62 -4.00 10.39 1.04
N ILE A 63 -3.30 10.55 2.17
CA ILE A 63 -3.61 9.87 3.42
C ILE A 63 -4.23 10.90 4.38
N PRO A 64 -5.27 10.49 5.13
CA PRO A 64 -5.81 11.29 6.20
C PRO A 64 -4.78 11.81 7.21
N SER A 65 -4.95 13.05 7.67
CA SER A 65 -4.07 13.70 8.64
C SER A 65 -4.61 13.72 10.07
N TRP A 66 -5.69 12.98 10.35
CA TRP A 66 -6.35 12.96 11.66
C TRP A 66 -5.67 12.02 12.64
#